data_AF-D1AKN0-F1
#
_entry.id   AF-D1AKN0-F1
#
_cell.length_a   1.000
_cell.length_b   1.000
_cell.length_c   1.000
_cell.angle_alpha   90.00
_cell.angle_beta   90.00
_cell.angle_gamma   90.00
#
_symmetry.space_group_name_H-M   'P 1'
#
loop_
_entity.id
_entity.type
_entity.pdbx_description
1 polymer ?
#
loop_
_entity_poly.entity_id
_entity_poly.type
_entity_poly.pdbx_seq_one_letter_code
_entity_poly.pdbx_strand_id
1 'polypeptide(L)'
;MNIIDDIEYIEAKTLLTKNKHKERWFGADYNLNIYRGCSHGCIYCDSRSDCYRIENFDKVTVKKNSLHILEKEIKSKRLKGVISTGAMSDPYNPLEARLNLTRESLELIYKYGWGVDLTTKSDLIARDYDILGKISIFSPICIKMTVTAADDETARKIEPNVAVSSKRFEALKKLSDIGIFTGILLMPVLPFITDSMQNISDVIRLSYESGAKFVFFGGGVTLRQNQRTYYFKKLDEHFPGLKSKYIRIYGNKYFCNILNMRDMYSFFKAECKKYGLLYEMHDIIREYKSNGIKGTLF
;
A
#
# COMPACT_ATOMS: atom_id res chain seq x y z
N MET A 1 -15.50 22.24 9.95
CA MET A 1 -15.66 20.81 9.63
C MET A 1 -17.14 20.50 9.70
N ASN A 2 -17.68 19.84 8.68
CA ASN A 2 -19.06 19.37 8.71
C ASN A 2 -19.03 17.90 9.11
N ILE A 3 -19.65 17.55 10.23
CA ILE A 3 -19.80 16.17 10.70
C ILE A 3 -21.18 15.71 10.24
N ILE A 4 -21.23 14.64 9.44
CA ILE A 4 -22.46 13.97 9.03
C ILE A 4 -22.24 12.48 9.29
N ASP A 5 -23.13 11.84 10.04
CA ASP A 5 -23.05 10.41 10.40
C ASP A 5 -21.70 9.99 11.06
N ASP A 6 -21.17 10.86 11.93
CA ASP A 6 -19.85 10.74 12.59
C ASP A 6 -18.62 10.81 11.64
N ILE A 7 -18.84 11.22 10.39
CA ILE A 7 -17.80 11.34 9.38
C ILE A 7 -17.40 12.81 9.22
N GLU A 8 -16.10 13.07 9.33
CA GLU A 8 -15.54 14.40 9.15
C GLU A 8 -15.15 14.66 7.70
N TYR A 9 -15.74 15.71 7.13
CA TYR A 9 -15.43 16.15 5.78
C TYR A 9 -14.49 17.36 5.76
N ILE A 10 -13.53 17.33 4.84
CA ILE A 10 -12.61 18.43 4.54
C ILE A 10 -12.77 18.89 3.09
N GLU A 11 -12.58 20.18 2.84
CA GLU A 11 -12.62 20.73 1.48
C GLU A 11 -11.36 20.30 0.69
N ALA A 12 -11.52 20.09 -0.61
CA ALA A 12 -10.43 19.76 -1.51
C ALA A 12 -10.59 20.50 -2.85
N LYS A 13 -9.49 21.07 -3.35
CA LYS A 13 -9.45 21.69 -4.68
C LYS A 13 -9.09 20.70 -5.77
N THR A 14 -8.25 19.72 -5.44
CA THR A 14 -7.75 18.70 -6.35
C THR A 14 -7.67 17.35 -5.64
N LEU A 15 -7.85 16.27 -6.41
CA LEU A 15 -7.66 14.90 -5.97
C LEU A 15 -6.51 14.20 -6.68
N LEU A 16 -6.30 14.53 -7.95
CA LEU A 16 -5.24 13.98 -8.79
C LEU A 16 -4.03 14.91 -8.84
N THR A 17 -2.94 14.46 -8.22
CA THR A 17 -1.64 15.13 -8.28
C THR A 17 -0.73 14.40 -9.26
N LYS A 18 -0.12 15.11 -10.21
CA LYS A 18 0.82 14.50 -11.17
C LYS A 18 2.10 14.05 -10.46
N ASN A 19 2.55 12.84 -10.76
CA ASN A 19 3.81 12.30 -10.28
C ASN A 19 4.97 12.79 -11.15
N LYS A 20 5.94 13.47 -10.53
CA LYS A 20 7.12 14.00 -11.23
C LYS A 20 8.16 12.92 -11.55
N HIS A 21 8.15 11.81 -10.81
CA HIS A 21 9.14 10.72 -10.89
C HIS A 21 8.44 9.36 -11.07
N LYS A 22 7.54 9.28 -12.05
CA LYS A 22 6.70 8.10 -12.27
C LYS A 22 7.51 6.83 -12.53
N GLU A 23 8.69 6.96 -13.13
CA GLU A 23 9.62 5.87 -13.41
C GLU A 23 10.24 5.23 -12.16
N ARG A 24 10.20 5.92 -11.00
CA ARG A 24 10.86 5.46 -9.77
C ARG A 24 9.97 4.62 -8.85
N TRP A 25 8.66 4.77 -8.95
CA TRP A 25 7.73 4.18 -7.97
C TRP A 25 6.47 3.66 -8.66
N PHE A 26 6.47 2.35 -8.96
CA PHE A 26 5.39 1.60 -9.61
C PHE A 26 4.81 2.23 -10.88
N GLY A 27 5.48 3.18 -11.53
CA GLY A 27 5.09 3.66 -12.85
C GLY A 27 3.87 4.59 -12.86
N ALA A 28 3.28 4.95 -11.72
CA ALA A 28 2.03 5.70 -11.69
C ALA A 28 2.21 7.16 -12.12
N ASP A 29 1.35 7.65 -13.00
CA ASP A 29 1.39 9.01 -13.56
C ASP A 29 0.73 10.05 -12.64
N TYR A 30 -0.27 9.63 -11.87
CA TYR A 30 -1.05 10.49 -10.98
C TYR A 30 -1.30 9.80 -9.65
N ASN A 31 -1.34 10.56 -8.55
CA ASN A 31 -1.74 10.10 -7.24
C ASN A 31 -3.15 10.60 -6.90
N LEU A 32 -4.02 9.69 -6.50
CA LEU A 32 -5.37 9.91 -5.98
C LEU A 32 -5.38 9.75 -4.46
N ASN A 33 -5.86 10.78 -3.76
CA ASN A 33 -6.07 10.72 -2.31
C ASN A 33 -7.48 11.18 -1.99
N ILE A 34 -8.37 10.24 -1.64
CA ILE A 34 -9.76 10.49 -1.23
C ILE A 34 -9.84 10.78 0.27
N TYR A 35 -9.12 9.97 1.04
CA TYR A 35 -9.06 10.01 2.49
C TYR A 35 -7.80 10.73 2.96
N ARG A 36 -7.85 11.28 4.17
CA ARG A 36 -6.71 11.86 4.88
C ARG A 36 -6.72 11.36 6.33
N GLY A 37 -5.55 10.95 6.82
CA GLY A 37 -5.43 10.17 8.06
C GLY A 37 -5.68 8.68 7.81
N CYS A 38 -5.46 7.84 8.82
CA CYS A 38 -5.64 6.39 8.72
C CYS A 38 -5.89 5.80 10.12
N SER A 39 -6.96 5.01 10.26
CA SER A 39 -7.36 4.39 11.54
C SER A 39 -6.72 3.01 11.79
N HIS A 40 -5.89 2.52 10.87
CA HIS A 40 -5.23 1.21 10.92
C HIS A 40 -4.26 1.04 12.10
N GLY A 41 -3.74 2.14 12.67
CA GLY A 41 -2.92 2.08 13.87
C GLY A 41 -1.55 1.42 13.70
N CYS A 42 -1.04 1.28 12.46
CA CYS A 42 0.26 0.66 12.21
C CYS A 42 1.34 1.38 13.03
N ILE A 43 2.09 0.64 13.85
CA ILE A 43 3.01 1.23 14.82
C ILE A 43 4.13 2.05 14.14
N TYR A 44 4.46 1.70 12.90
CA TYR A 44 5.54 2.25 12.11
C TYR A 44 5.09 3.32 11.08
N CYS A 45 3.81 3.71 11.04
CA CYS A 45 3.24 4.48 9.93
C CYS A 45 3.97 5.80 9.64
N ASP A 46 4.59 5.92 8.46
CA ASP A 46 5.31 7.12 8.03
C ASP A 46 4.39 8.34 7.92
N SER A 47 3.16 8.14 7.44
CA SER A 47 2.17 9.21 7.25
C SER A 47 1.72 9.90 8.54
N ARG A 48 2.07 9.36 9.72
CA ARG A 48 1.94 10.05 11.01
C ARG A 48 2.87 11.26 11.09
N SER A 49 3.98 11.29 10.34
CA SER A 49 4.98 12.35 10.41
C SER A 49 4.41 13.75 10.21
N ASP A 50 4.88 14.72 11.01
CA ASP A 50 4.49 16.14 10.90
C ASP A 50 4.71 16.73 9.49
N CYS A 51 5.61 16.16 8.67
CA CYS A 51 5.81 16.61 7.30
C CYS A 51 4.55 16.45 6.42
N TYR A 52 3.64 15.55 6.79
CA TYR A 52 2.36 15.34 6.10
C TYR A 52 1.25 16.27 6.60
N ARG A 53 1.51 17.02 7.68
CA ARG A 53 0.61 18.04 8.24
C ARG A 53 -0.80 17.49 8.50
N ILE A 54 -0.92 16.26 8.99
CA ILE A 54 -2.21 15.64 9.31
C ILE A 54 -2.43 15.75 10.81
N GLU A 55 -3.31 16.66 11.22
CA GLU A 55 -3.80 16.73 12.59
C GLU A 55 -4.65 15.50 12.89
N ASN A 56 -4.53 14.94 14.11
CA ASN A 56 -5.26 13.75 14.55
C ASN A 56 -5.19 12.59 13.53
N PHE A 57 -3.96 12.20 13.14
CA PHE A 57 -3.72 11.19 12.10
C PHE A 57 -4.61 9.94 12.16
N ASP A 58 -4.92 9.44 13.36
CA ASP A 58 -5.73 8.23 13.55
C ASP A 58 -7.22 8.42 13.23
N LYS A 59 -7.68 9.68 13.10
CA LYS A 59 -9.04 10.03 12.69
C LYS A 59 -9.08 10.27 11.18
N VAL A 60 -9.75 9.39 10.46
CA VAL A 60 -9.90 9.51 9.01
C VAL A 60 -10.87 10.64 8.68
N THR A 61 -10.45 11.54 7.81
CA THR A 61 -11.28 12.59 7.21
C THR A 61 -11.47 12.31 5.72
N VAL A 62 -12.64 12.67 5.21
CA VAL A 62 -13.04 12.44 3.82
C VAL A 62 -13.00 13.75 3.07
N LYS A 63 -12.41 13.77 1.87
CA LYS A 63 -12.51 14.94 1.00
C LYS A 63 -13.93 15.07 0.46
N LYS A 64 -14.60 16.18 0.79
CA LYS A 64 -15.96 16.48 0.37
C LYS A 64 -16.07 16.52 -1.15
N ASN A 65 -17.20 16.05 -1.69
CA ASN A 65 -17.47 16.02 -3.13
C ASN A 65 -16.39 15.30 -3.95
N SER A 66 -15.70 14.32 -3.34
CA SER A 66 -14.52 13.68 -3.94
C SER A 66 -14.80 13.14 -5.34
N LEU A 67 -15.90 12.41 -5.53
CA LEU A 67 -16.23 11.81 -6.82
C LEU A 67 -16.53 12.84 -7.91
N HIS A 68 -17.21 13.94 -7.57
CA HIS A 68 -17.47 15.04 -8.51
C HIS A 68 -16.16 15.72 -8.94
N ILE A 69 -15.26 15.98 -7.98
CA ILE A 69 -13.94 16.57 -8.28
C ILE A 69 -13.12 15.60 -9.14
N LEU A 70 -13.10 14.31 -8.78
CA LEU A 70 -12.38 13.27 -9.49
C LEU A 70 -12.86 13.18 -10.95
N GLU A 71 -14.17 13.11 -11.19
CA GLU A 71 -14.71 13.00 -12.54
C GLU A 71 -14.34 14.22 -13.39
N LYS A 72 -14.44 15.43 -12.84
CA LYS A 72 -14.03 16.66 -13.53
C LYS A 72 -12.55 16.63 -13.89
N GLU A 73 -11.69 16.21 -12.96
CA GLU A 73 -10.25 16.12 -13.20
C GLU A 73 -9.91 15.08 -14.26
N ILE A 74 -10.45 13.86 -14.14
CA ILE A 74 -10.27 12.75 -15.09
C ILE A 74 -10.65 13.16 -16.52
N LYS A 75 -11.78 13.86 -16.71
CA LYS A 75 -12.21 14.39 -18.01
C LYS A 75 -11.25 15.43 -18.58
N SER A 76 -10.68 16.28 -17.72
CA SER A 76 -9.89 17.43 -18.14
C SER A 76 -8.44 17.11 -18.52
N LYS A 77 -7.88 15.99 -18.05
CA LYS A 77 -6.48 15.64 -18.34
C LYS A 77 -6.34 15.11 -19.76
N ARG A 78 -5.49 15.76 -20.56
CA ARG A 78 -5.20 15.35 -21.94
C ARG A 78 -4.41 14.04 -22.05
N LEU A 79 -3.51 13.78 -21.09
CA LEU A 79 -2.70 12.58 -21.06
C LEU A 79 -3.27 11.62 -20.02
N LYS A 80 -3.85 10.51 -20.49
CA LYS A 80 -4.23 9.39 -19.64
C LYS A 80 -2.99 8.63 -19.20
N GLY A 81 -3.11 7.94 -18.08
CA GLY A 81 -2.03 7.14 -17.51
C GLY A 81 -2.55 6.25 -16.40
N VAL A 82 -1.65 5.89 -15.49
CA VAL A 82 -1.99 5.08 -14.32
C VAL A 82 -2.23 5.99 -13.11
N ILE A 83 -3.40 5.85 -12.47
CA ILE A 83 -3.74 6.52 -11.22
C ILE A 83 -3.37 5.62 -10.06
N SER A 84 -2.46 6.08 -9.19
CA SER A 84 -2.12 5.40 -7.95
C SER A 84 -2.96 5.85 -6.76
N THR A 85 -3.28 4.94 -5.85
CA THR A 85 -3.86 5.28 -4.54
C THR A 85 -3.35 4.34 -3.44
N GLY A 86 -3.47 4.75 -2.17
CA GLY A 86 -2.97 3.99 -1.02
C GLY A 86 -1.58 4.33 -0.52
N ALA A 87 -0.99 5.43 -0.99
CA ALA A 87 0.34 5.87 -0.53
C ALA A 87 0.32 6.54 0.85
N MET A 88 -0.72 7.33 1.15
CA MET A 88 -0.79 8.20 2.34
C MET A 88 -1.91 7.85 3.32
N SER A 89 -3.00 7.32 2.79
CA SER A 89 -4.15 6.82 3.53
C SER A 89 -4.61 5.58 2.79
N ASP A 90 -5.08 4.57 3.53
CA ASP A 90 -5.53 3.34 2.92
C ASP A 90 -6.90 3.58 2.25
N PRO A 91 -7.05 3.29 0.93
CA PRO A 91 -8.31 3.49 0.22
C PRO A 91 -9.41 2.57 0.76
N TYR A 92 -9.06 1.46 1.41
CA TYR A 92 -9.96 0.48 2.00
C TYR A 92 -9.92 0.50 3.53
N ASN A 93 -9.73 1.69 4.11
CA ASN A 93 -9.93 1.91 5.54
C ASN A 93 -11.40 1.60 5.95
N PRO A 94 -11.71 1.40 7.23
CA PRO A 94 -13.04 0.99 7.67
C PRO A 94 -14.22 1.87 7.20
N LEU A 95 -14.02 3.16 6.91
CA LEU A 95 -15.09 4.01 6.38
C LEU A 95 -15.50 3.61 4.95
N GLU A 96 -14.59 3.04 4.16
CA GLU A 96 -14.83 2.62 2.77
C GLU A 96 -15.93 1.53 2.67
N ALA A 97 -16.08 0.70 3.70
CA ALA A 97 -17.14 -0.30 3.74
C ALA A 97 -18.55 0.33 3.71
N ARG A 98 -18.69 1.55 4.23
CA ARG A 98 -19.95 2.32 4.26
C ARG A 98 -20.05 3.31 3.10
N LEU A 99 -18.93 3.93 2.73
CA LEU A 99 -18.90 5.07 1.82
C LEU A 99 -18.71 4.71 0.35
N ASN A 100 -18.12 3.55 0.03
CA ASN A 100 -17.85 3.08 -1.34
C ASN A 100 -17.10 4.08 -2.26
N LEU A 101 -16.38 5.06 -1.70
CA LEU A 101 -15.75 6.11 -2.51
C LEU A 101 -14.58 5.57 -3.33
N THR A 102 -13.84 4.60 -2.81
CA THR A 102 -12.80 3.92 -3.58
C THR A 102 -13.42 3.13 -4.73
N ARG A 103 -14.49 2.36 -4.47
CA ARG A 103 -15.20 1.63 -5.52
C ARG A 103 -15.73 2.56 -6.62
N GLU A 104 -16.46 3.61 -6.26
CA GLU A 104 -17.00 4.57 -7.22
C GLU A 104 -15.90 5.32 -7.97
N SER A 105 -14.74 5.53 -7.34
CA SER A 105 -13.55 6.05 -8.03
C SER A 105 -12.99 5.06 -9.06
N LEU A 106 -12.99 3.75 -8.77
CA LEU A 106 -12.62 2.70 -9.74
C LEU A 106 -13.60 2.66 -10.92
N GLU A 107 -14.89 2.86 -10.67
CA GLU A 107 -15.91 2.94 -11.74
C GLU A 107 -15.67 4.15 -12.66
N LEU A 108 -15.28 5.30 -12.11
CA LEU A 108 -14.87 6.45 -12.91
C LEU A 108 -13.58 6.17 -13.69
N ILE A 109 -12.57 5.55 -13.05
CA ILE A 109 -11.31 5.14 -13.70
C ILE A 109 -11.60 4.24 -14.91
N TYR A 110 -12.46 3.22 -14.73
CA TYR A 110 -12.90 2.33 -15.80
C TYR A 110 -13.65 3.09 -16.90
N LYS A 111 -14.68 3.88 -16.54
CA LYS A 111 -15.53 4.64 -17.47
C LYS A 111 -14.72 5.53 -18.41
N TYR A 112 -13.64 6.12 -17.92
CA TYR A 112 -12.79 7.02 -18.70
C TYR A 112 -11.51 6.37 -19.23
N GLY A 113 -11.33 5.05 -19.06
CA GLY A 113 -10.22 4.27 -19.61
C GLY A 113 -8.86 4.66 -19.02
N TRP A 114 -8.76 4.73 -17.69
CA TRP A 114 -7.52 4.96 -16.96
C TRP A 114 -6.99 3.66 -16.38
N GLY A 115 -5.66 3.55 -16.25
CA GLY A 115 -5.04 2.47 -15.49
C GLY A 115 -5.07 2.75 -13.98
N VAL A 116 -4.86 1.72 -13.17
CA VAL A 116 -4.87 1.84 -11.70
C VAL A 116 -3.69 1.12 -11.04
N ASP A 117 -3.06 1.81 -10.09
CA ASP A 117 -2.04 1.27 -9.21
C ASP A 117 -2.53 1.38 -7.76
N LEU A 118 -2.97 0.30 -7.14
CA LEU A 118 -3.62 0.36 -5.82
C LEU A 118 -2.76 -0.31 -4.78
N THR A 119 -2.56 0.35 -3.64
CA THR A 119 -1.94 -0.24 -2.44
C THR A 119 -2.93 -0.30 -1.29
N THR A 120 -3.01 -1.43 -0.59
CA THR A 120 -3.82 -1.54 0.63
C THR A 120 -3.24 -2.58 1.59
N LYS A 121 -3.76 -2.59 2.81
CA LYS A 121 -3.61 -3.69 3.78
C LYS A 121 -4.95 -4.37 4.12
N SER A 122 -6.03 -3.94 3.49
CA SER A 122 -7.38 -4.40 3.78
C SER A 122 -7.80 -5.50 2.81
N ASP A 123 -8.46 -6.54 3.33
CA ASP A 123 -9.08 -7.60 2.55
C ASP A 123 -10.38 -7.15 1.87
N LEU A 124 -10.93 -5.99 2.25
CA LEU A 124 -12.13 -5.39 1.63
C LEU A 124 -11.97 -5.16 0.12
N ILE A 125 -10.75 -5.01 -0.38
CA ILE A 125 -10.46 -4.91 -1.82
C ILE A 125 -11.04 -6.08 -2.63
N ALA A 126 -11.19 -7.27 -2.04
CA ALA A 126 -11.76 -8.43 -2.70
C ALA A 126 -13.24 -8.22 -3.08
N ARG A 127 -13.96 -7.28 -2.43
CA ARG A 127 -15.31 -6.85 -2.82
C ARG A 127 -15.34 -6.32 -4.25
N ASP A 128 -14.29 -5.62 -4.65
CA ASP A 128 -14.23 -4.85 -5.90
C ASP A 128 -13.55 -5.65 -7.04
N TYR A 129 -13.49 -6.98 -6.91
CA TYR A 129 -12.91 -7.87 -7.92
C TYR A 129 -13.54 -7.67 -9.31
N ASP A 130 -14.84 -7.37 -9.36
CA ASP A 130 -15.61 -7.22 -10.59
C ASP A 130 -15.16 -5.98 -11.39
N ILE A 131 -15.04 -4.83 -10.74
CA ILE A 131 -14.61 -3.60 -11.40
C ILE A 131 -13.10 -3.61 -11.69
N LEU A 132 -12.29 -4.18 -10.80
CA LEU A 132 -10.85 -4.35 -11.03
C LEU A 132 -10.59 -5.29 -12.22
N GLY A 133 -11.37 -6.37 -12.36
CA GLY A 133 -11.32 -7.26 -13.52
C GLY A 133 -11.73 -6.57 -14.81
N LYS A 134 -12.72 -5.67 -14.78
CA LYS A 134 -13.07 -4.85 -15.96
C LYS A 134 -11.93 -3.90 -16.37
N ILE A 135 -11.28 -3.26 -15.40
CA ILE A 135 -10.13 -2.38 -15.66
C ILE A 135 -8.97 -3.18 -16.27
N SER A 136 -8.69 -4.38 -15.76
CA SER A 136 -7.55 -5.19 -16.19
C SER A 136 -7.58 -5.60 -17.67
N ILE A 137 -8.77 -5.67 -18.27
CA ILE A 137 -8.95 -6.01 -19.68
C ILE A 137 -8.44 -4.89 -20.60
N PHE A 138 -8.69 -3.62 -20.25
CA PHE A 138 -8.50 -2.49 -21.16
C PHE A 138 -7.40 -1.52 -20.73
N SER A 139 -6.87 -1.66 -19.51
CA SER A 139 -5.93 -0.70 -18.95
C SER A 139 -4.94 -1.36 -18.00
N PRO A 140 -3.71 -0.81 -17.88
CA PRO A 140 -2.74 -1.31 -16.92
C PRO A 140 -3.28 -1.28 -15.49
N ILE A 141 -3.16 -2.41 -14.79
CA ILE A 141 -3.54 -2.55 -13.39
C ILE A 141 -2.38 -3.15 -12.60
N CYS A 142 -2.12 -2.63 -11.40
CA CYS A 142 -1.15 -3.18 -10.45
C CYS A 142 -1.71 -3.10 -9.03
N ILE A 143 -2.05 -4.25 -8.45
CA ILE A 143 -2.59 -4.33 -7.08
C ILE A 143 -1.51 -4.79 -6.12
N LYS A 144 -1.32 -4.02 -5.06
CA LYS A 144 -0.29 -4.22 -4.04
C LYS A 144 -0.95 -4.44 -2.69
N MET A 145 -0.68 -5.57 -2.09
CA MET A 145 -1.05 -5.85 -0.71
C MET A 145 0.19 -5.70 0.17
N THR A 146 0.16 -4.87 1.20
CA THR A 146 1.29 -4.80 2.14
C THR A 146 1.20 -5.95 3.15
N VAL A 147 2.25 -6.74 3.24
CA VAL A 147 2.43 -7.79 4.25
C VAL A 147 3.81 -7.63 4.86
N THR A 148 3.88 -7.26 6.13
CA THR A 148 5.13 -6.99 6.86
C THR A 148 5.60 -8.20 7.67
N ALA A 149 4.67 -9.03 8.13
CA ALA A 149 4.92 -10.30 8.82
C ALA A 149 4.10 -11.43 8.17
N ALA A 150 4.66 -12.63 8.05
CA ALA A 150 3.95 -13.79 7.51
C ALA A 150 2.89 -14.32 8.48
N ASP A 151 3.19 -14.29 9.79
CA ASP A 151 2.30 -14.79 10.82
C ASP A 151 1.34 -13.72 11.35
N ASP A 152 0.14 -14.15 11.72
CA ASP A 152 -0.92 -13.25 12.17
C ASP A 152 -0.68 -12.69 13.59
N GLU A 153 0.16 -13.34 14.41
CA GLU A 153 0.44 -12.89 15.77
C GLU A 153 1.29 -11.62 15.74
N THR A 154 2.39 -11.65 14.99
CA THR A 154 3.25 -10.50 14.75
C THR A 154 2.47 -9.40 14.03
N ALA A 155 1.69 -9.75 13.00
CA ALA A 155 0.86 -8.80 12.27
C ALA A 155 -0.09 -8.01 13.21
N ARG A 156 -0.80 -8.68 14.12
CA ARG A 156 -1.69 -8.03 15.10
C ARG A 156 -0.96 -7.05 16.03
N LYS A 157 0.30 -7.34 16.39
CA LYS A 157 1.10 -6.44 17.26
C LYS A 157 1.53 -5.17 16.53
N ILE A 158 1.89 -5.27 15.26
CA ILE A 158 2.42 -4.12 14.48
C ILE A 158 1.35 -3.35 13.70
N GLU A 159 0.21 -3.97 13.43
CA GLU A 159 -0.89 -3.46 12.60
C GLU A 159 -2.26 -3.86 13.20
N PRO A 160 -2.61 -3.33 14.39
CA PRO A 160 -3.68 -3.88 15.23
C PRO A 160 -5.10 -3.76 14.66
N ASN A 161 -5.39 -2.73 13.86
CA ASN A 161 -6.73 -2.47 13.31
C ASN A 161 -6.80 -2.79 11.81
N VAL A 162 -6.01 -3.75 11.37
CA VAL A 162 -5.84 -4.11 9.96
C VAL A 162 -6.15 -5.58 9.78
N ALA A 163 -6.62 -5.99 8.59
CA ALA A 163 -6.75 -7.40 8.24
C ALA A 163 -5.42 -8.11 8.53
N VAL A 164 -5.47 -9.30 9.13
CA VAL A 164 -4.27 -10.09 9.41
C VAL A 164 -3.65 -10.63 8.11
N SER A 165 -2.40 -11.07 8.16
CA SER A 165 -1.63 -11.48 6.97
C SER A 165 -2.31 -12.60 6.19
N SER A 166 -2.87 -13.59 6.88
CA SER A 166 -3.65 -14.67 6.25
C SER A 166 -4.80 -14.14 5.39
N LYS A 167 -5.59 -13.19 5.91
CA LYS A 167 -6.71 -12.55 5.18
C LYS A 167 -6.24 -11.70 4.00
N ARG A 168 -5.09 -11.05 4.12
CA ARG A 168 -4.46 -10.31 3.02
C ARG A 168 -4.04 -11.24 1.87
N PHE A 169 -3.45 -12.39 2.19
CA PHE A 169 -3.09 -13.41 1.19
C PHE A 169 -4.33 -14.06 0.55
N GLU A 170 -5.41 -14.29 1.30
CA GLU A 170 -6.70 -14.76 0.76
C GLU A 170 -7.29 -13.74 -0.24
N ALA A 171 -7.29 -12.45 0.11
CA ALA A 171 -7.78 -11.38 -0.77
C ALA A 171 -6.91 -11.24 -2.02
N LEU A 172 -5.58 -11.29 -1.87
CA LEU A 172 -4.64 -11.28 -2.99
C LEU A 172 -4.91 -12.44 -3.95
N LYS A 173 -5.12 -13.64 -3.41
CA LYS A 173 -5.41 -14.84 -4.20
C LYS A 173 -6.68 -14.68 -5.04
N LYS A 174 -7.78 -14.18 -4.46
CA LYS A 174 -9.03 -13.92 -5.20
C LYS A 174 -8.81 -12.98 -6.39
N LEU A 175 -7.98 -11.95 -6.23
CA LEU A 175 -7.68 -11.01 -7.30
C LEU A 175 -6.72 -11.61 -8.33
N SER A 176 -5.73 -12.40 -7.90
CA SER A 176 -4.81 -13.08 -8.81
C SER A 176 -5.51 -14.16 -9.66
N ASP A 177 -6.46 -14.90 -9.07
CA ASP A 177 -7.20 -15.97 -9.75
C ASP A 177 -8.05 -15.44 -10.93
N ILE A 178 -8.41 -14.15 -10.93
CA ILE A 178 -9.08 -13.48 -12.07
C ILE A 178 -8.10 -12.77 -13.01
N GLY A 179 -6.80 -13.06 -12.91
CA GLY A 179 -5.76 -12.58 -13.82
C GLY A 179 -5.24 -11.17 -13.56
N ILE A 180 -5.59 -10.54 -12.43
CA ILE A 180 -5.06 -9.22 -12.08
C ILE A 180 -3.58 -9.34 -11.72
N PHE A 181 -2.76 -8.43 -12.24
CA PHE A 181 -1.36 -8.32 -11.86
C PHE A 181 -1.25 -7.83 -10.41
N THR A 182 -0.95 -8.76 -9.51
CA THR A 182 -0.92 -8.57 -8.06
C THR A 182 0.48 -8.79 -7.51
N GLY A 183 0.80 -8.17 -6.39
CA GLY A 183 2.05 -8.43 -5.67
C GLY A 183 2.04 -7.95 -4.23
N ILE A 184 3.11 -8.30 -3.54
CA ILE A 184 3.28 -8.01 -2.12
C ILE A 184 4.28 -6.88 -1.93
N LEU A 185 3.94 -5.94 -1.05
CA LEU A 185 4.90 -5.01 -0.47
C LEU A 185 5.36 -5.56 0.87
N LEU A 186 6.58 -6.10 0.91
CA LEU A 186 7.30 -6.40 2.14
C LEU A 186 8.01 -5.15 2.60
N MET A 187 7.21 -4.15 2.98
CA MET A 187 7.66 -2.81 3.32
C MET A 187 6.77 -2.18 4.40
N PRO A 188 7.33 -1.84 5.58
CA PRO A 188 8.74 -2.02 5.97
C PRO A 188 9.07 -3.45 6.40
N VAL A 189 10.35 -3.81 6.26
CA VAL A 189 11.00 -4.85 7.07
C VAL A 189 11.52 -4.18 8.33
N LEU A 190 10.86 -4.44 9.46
CA LEU A 190 11.12 -3.80 10.75
C LEU A 190 12.32 -4.47 11.43
N PRO A 191 13.42 -3.74 11.71
CA PRO A 191 14.55 -4.30 12.42
C PRO A 191 14.16 -4.98 13.74
N PHE A 192 14.67 -6.18 13.95
CA PHE A 192 14.43 -7.06 15.10
C PHE A 192 12.98 -7.55 15.31
N ILE A 193 12.07 -7.27 14.38
CA ILE A 193 10.68 -7.71 14.47
C ILE A 193 10.33 -8.58 13.27
N THR A 194 10.54 -8.06 12.05
CA THR A 194 10.18 -8.77 10.80
C THR A 194 11.37 -9.02 9.87
N ASP A 195 12.59 -8.80 10.36
CA ASP A 195 13.85 -8.92 9.61
C ASP A 195 14.51 -10.32 9.72
N SER A 196 13.79 -11.34 10.15
CA SER A 196 14.29 -12.72 10.13
C SER A 196 14.21 -13.30 8.72
N MET A 197 15.18 -14.15 8.37
CA MET A 197 15.16 -14.91 7.10
C MET A 197 13.90 -15.77 6.98
N GLN A 198 13.45 -16.35 8.10
CA GLN A 198 12.23 -17.16 8.14
C GLN A 198 11.01 -16.34 7.71
N ASN A 199 10.76 -15.18 8.33
CA ASN A 199 9.64 -14.32 7.98
C ASN A 199 9.68 -13.92 6.49
N ILE A 200 10.85 -13.53 5.98
CA ILE A 200 11.02 -13.12 4.58
C ILE A 200 10.72 -14.30 3.65
N SER A 201 11.26 -15.49 3.92
CA SER A 201 10.99 -16.69 3.12
C SER A 201 9.53 -17.11 3.15
N ASP A 202 8.86 -17.00 4.29
CA ASP A 202 7.43 -17.32 4.42
C ASP A 202 6.56 -16.32 3.67
N VAL A 203 6.85 -15.01 3.76
CA VAL A 203 6.14 -14.00 2.96
C VAL A 203 6.30 -14.31 1.47
N ILE A 204 7.51 -14.63 0.99
CA ILE A 204 7.74 -14.95 -0.43
C ILE A 204 6.99 -16.20 -0.85
N ARG A 205 7.08 -17.29 -0.06
CA ARG A 205 6.38 -18.54 -0.34
C ARG A 205 4.86 -18.34 -0.39
N LEU A 206 4.28 -17.69 0.62
CA LEU A 206 2.84 -17.37 0.67
C LEU A 206 2.43 -16.43 -0.48
N SER A 207 3.29 -15.50 -0.88
CA SER A 207 3.05 -14.66 -2.06
C SER A 207 2.88 -15.51 -3.32
N TYR A 208 3.80 -16.45 -3.55
CA TYR A 208 3.73 -17.38 -4.67
C TYR A 208 2.48 -18.27 -4.62
N GLU A 209 2.17 -18.86 -3.46
CA GLU A 209 0.98 -19.69 -3.25
C GLU A 209 -0.33 -18.93 -3.49
N SER A 210 -0.36 -17.62 -3.18
CA SER A 210 -1.47 -16.71 -3.50
C SER A 210 -1.46 -16.19 -4.94
N GLY A 211 -0.54 -16.65 -5.80
CA GLY A 211 -0.48 -16.26 -7.20
C GLY A 211 0.11 -14.86 -7.46
N ALA A 212 0.81 -14.26 -6.51
CA ALA A 212 1.49 -12.99 -6.72
C ALA A 212 2.47 -13.06 -7.90
N LYS A 213 2.69 -11.93 -8.56
CA LYS A 213 3.69 -11.78 -9.63
C LYS A 213 4.98 -11.14 -9.14
N PHE A 214 4.95 -10.48 -7.99
CA PHE A 214 6.12 -9.82 -7.43
C PHE A 214 6.07 -9.69 -5.91
N VAL A 215 7.24 -9.52 -5.33
CA VAL A 215 7.44 -9.06 -3.95
C VAL A 215 8.43 -7.91 -3.99
N PHE A 216 8.06 -6.76 -3.41
CA PHE A 216 8.97 -5.61 -3.29
C PHE A 216 9.50 -5.52 -1.86
N PHE A 217 10.82 -5.35 -1.72
CA PHE A 217 11.53 -5.35 -0.44
C PHE A 217 11.88 -3.94 0.03
N GLY A 218 11.32 -3.53 1.17
CA GLY A 218 11.67 -2.29 1.86
C GLY A 218 12.47 -2.55 3.13
N GLY A 219 13.79 -2.69 3.00
CA GLY A 219 14.71 -3.12 4.07
C GLY A 219 14.98 -2.09 5.18
N GLY A 220 13.97 -1.81 6.00
CA GLY A 220 14.08 -0.90 7.13
C GLY A 220 12.83 -0.05 7.31
N VAL A 221 12.91 0.88 8.26
CA VAL A 221 11.80 1.76 8.62
C VAL A 221 12.27 3.21 8.71
N THR A 222 11.47 4.13 8.17
CA THR A 222 11.66 5.55 8.42
C THR A 222 11.19 5.87 9.84
N LEU A 223 11.92 6.72 10.56
CA LEU A 223 11.48 7.22 11.87
C LEU A 223 11.73 8.72 11.93
N ARG A 224 10.67 9.50 11.67
CA ARG A 224 10.64 10.97 11.78
C ARG A 224 10.01 11.39 13.11
N GLN A 225 10.43 12.52 13.68
CA GLN A 225 9.75 13.29 14.75
C GLN A 225 8.68 12.51 15.56
N ASN A 226 7.39 12.86 15.38
CA ASN A 226 6.25 12.26 16.08
C ASN A 226 6.00 10.77 15.74
N GLN A 227 6.33 10.30 14.53
CA GLN A 227 6.31 8.88 14.15
C GLN A 227 7.26 8.08 15.05
N ARG A 228 8.48 8.59 15.30
CA ARG A 228 9.45 7.93 16.19
C ARG A 228 8.92 7.83 17.61
N THR A 229 8.36 8.93 18.13
CA THR A 229 7.76 8.94 19.47
C THR A 229 6.65 7.91 19.60
N TYR A 230 5.75 7.85 18.62
CA TYR A 230 4.66 6.87 18.59
C TYR A 230 5.20 5.43 18.47
N TYR A 231 6.14 5.19 17.55
CA TYR A 231 6.75 3.89 17.35
C TYR A 231 7.42 3.39 18.64
N PHE A 232 8.22 4.22 19.30
CA PHE A 232 8.90 3.85 20.55
C PHE A 232 7.93 3.58 21.70
N LYS A 233 6.84 4.34 21.81
CA LYS A 233 5.77 4.04 22.77
C LYS A 233 5.19 2.64 22.50
N LYS A 234 4.91 2.32 21.24
CA LYS A 234 4.39 1.01 20.83
C LYS A 234 5.39 -0.13 20.98
N LEU A 235 6.69 0.14 20.85
CA LEU A 235 7.72 -0.84 21.19
C LEU A 235 7.72 -1.15 22.69
N ASP A 236 7.59 -0.15 23.57
CA ASP A 236 7.51 -0.40 25.01
C ASP A 236 6.27 -1.24 25.38
N GLU A 237 5.14 -1.02 24.69
CA GLU A 237 3.88 -1.75 24.90
C GLU A 237 3.91 -3.21 24.40
N HIS A 238 4.51 -3.46 23.23
CA HIS A 238 4.38 -4.75 22.53
C HIS A 238 5.68 -5.55 22.41
N PHE A 239 6.84 -4.90 22.56
CA PHE A 239 8.17 -5.49 22.39
C PHE A 239 9.14 -4.99 23.47
N PRO A 240 8.95 -5.37 24.76
CA PRO A 240 9.72 -4.83 25.87
C PRO A 240 11.24 -4.87 25.66
N GLY A 241 11.91 -3.76 25.96
CA GLY A 241 13.36 -3.59 25.77
C GLY A 241 13.80 -3.21 24.35
N LEU A 242 12.93 -3.34 23.35
CA LEU A 242 13.31 -3.11 21.96
C LEU A 242 13.55 -1.63 21.64
N LYS A 243 12.80 -0.72 22.28
CA LYS A 243 13.06 0.73 22.19
C LYS A 243 14.50 1.09 22.56
N SER A 244 14.99 0.59 23.70
CA SER A 244 16.36 0.86 24.16
C SER A 244 17.40 0.36 23.15
N LYS A 245 17.15 -0.81 22.54
CA LYS A 245 18.00 -1.36 21.48
C LYS A 245 17.97 -0.48 20.22
N TYR A 246 16.80 0.02 19.80
CA TYR A 246 16.66 0.96 18.68
C TYR A 246 17.43 2.26 18.94
N ILE A 247 17.27 2.86 20.12
CA ILE A 247 17.96 4.11 20.50
C ILE A 247 19.48 3.91 20.46
N ARG A 248 19.98 2.80 21.02
CA ARG A 248 21.42 2.49 21.04
C ARG A 248 22.03 2.33 19.64
N ILE A 249 21.30 1.70 18.72
CA ILE A 249 21.81 1.35 17.38
C ILE A 249 21.60 2.49 16.37
N TYR A 250 20.43 3.11 16.38
CA TYR A 250 20.03 4.06 15.36
C TYR A 250 20.04 5.51 15.83
N GLY A 251 20.00 5.77 17.14
CA GLY A 251 19.85 7.12 17.69
C GLY A 251 18.66 7.85 17.06
N ASN A 252 18.93 9.02 16.46
CA ASN A 252 17.94 9.85 15.78
C ASN A 252 18.00 9.76 14.24
N LYS A 253 18.59 8.69 13.68
CA LYS A 253 18.63 8.49 12.22
C LYS A 253 17.22 8.54 11.62
N TYR A 254 17.13 9.12 10.43
CA TYR A 254 15.89 9.16 9.66
C TYR A 254 15.46 7.77 9.18
N PHE A 255 16.41 6.95 8.73
CA PHE A 255 16.14 5.61 8.22
C PHE A 255 16.89 4.57 9.04
N CYS A 256 16.14 3.62 9.61
CA CYS A 256 16.64 2.50 10.40
C CYS A 256 16.69 1.26 9.52
N ASN A 257 17.81 1.07 8.81
CA ASN A 257 18.04 -0.12 7.99
C ASN A 257 18.16 -1.37 8.87
N ILE A 258 17.73 -2.52 8.34
CA ILE A 258 18.11 -3.81 8.94
C ILE A 258 19.64 -3.97 8.96
N LEU A 259 20.18 -4.63 9.99
CA LEU A 259 21.63 -4.63 10.21
C LEU A 259 22.40 -5.38 9.11
N ASN A 260 21.87 -6.51 8.64
CA ASN A 260 22.52 -7.39 7.66
C ASN A 260 21.95 -7.18 6.25
N MET A 261 21.74 -5.92 5.84
CA MET A 261 21.01 -5.58 4.61
C MET A 261 21.55 -6.28 3.35
N ARG A 262 22.87 -6.38 3.19
CA ARG A 262 23.49 -7.00 2.00
C ARG A 262 23.14 -8.49 1.90
N ASP A 263 23.34 -9.22 2.98
CA ASP A 263 23.10 -10.67 3.02
C ASP A 263 21.60 -10.96 2.94
N MET A 264 20.79 -10.15 3.64
CA MET A 264 19.34 -10.27 3.60
C MET A 264 18.77 -10.01 2.21
N TYR A 265 19.24 -8.97 1.52
CA TYR A 265 18.78 -8.69 0.16
C TYR A 265 19.26 -9.77 -0.82
N SER A 266 20.45 -10.35 -0.60
CA SER A 266 20.94 -11.47 -1.42
C SER A 266 20.08 -12.72 -1.23
N PHE A 267 19.72 -13.04 0.02
CA PHE A 267 18.78 -14.11 0.36
C PHE A 267 17.39 -13.88 -0.26
N PHE A 268 16.82 -12.69 -0.06
CA PHE A 268 15.53 -12.28 -0.62
C PHE A 268 15.47 -12.47 -2.15
N LYS A 269 16.53 -12.05 -2.88
CA LYS A 269 16.61 -12.26 -4.33
C LYS A 269 16.66 -13.73 -4.71
N ALA A 270 17.42 -14.55 -3.99
CA ALA A 270 17.51 -15.97 -4.25
C ALA A 270 16.15 -16.67 -4.06
N GLU A 271 15.44 -16.33 -2.98
CA GLU A 271 14.10 -16.85 -2.70
C GLU A 271 13.08 -16.39 -3.75
N CYS A 272 13.06 -15.13 -4.16
CA CYS A 272 12.15 -14.67 -5.22
C CYS A 272 12.41 -15.40 -6.54
N LYS A 273 13.70 -15.61 -6.91
CA LYS A 273 14.07 -16.35 -8.12
C LYS A 273 13.59 -17.80 -8.09
N LYS A 274 13.65 -18.47 -6.93
CA LYS A 274 13.16 -19.85 -6.75
C LYS A 274 11.69 -20.01 -7.14
N TYR A 275 10.87 -19.00 -6.87
CA TYR A 275 9.43 -19.00 -7.18
C TYR A 275 9.07 -18.22 -8.46
N GLY A 276 10.05 -17.66 -9.18
CA GLY A 276 9.80 -16.86 -10.39
C GLY A 276 9.10 -15.51 -10.12
N LEU A 277 9.23 -14.97 -8.90
CA LEU A 277 8.63 -13.69 -8.51
C LEU A 277 9.52 -12.53 -8.94
N LEU A 278 8.94 -11.50 -9.55
CA LEU A 278 9.64 -10.25 -9.81
C LEU A 278 9.95 -9.53 -8.49
N TYR A 279 11.03 -8.76 -8.46
CA TYR A 279 11.42 -7.97 -7.28
C TYR A 279 12.08 -6.63 -7.60
N GLU A 280 12.59 -6.47 -8.83
CA GLU A 280 13.14 -5.20 -9.30
C GLU A 280 12.01 -4.28 -9.81
N MET A 281 12.01 -3.02 -9.35
CA MET A 281 10.98 -2.04 -9.67
C MET A 281 10.77 -1.89 -11.18
N HIS A 282 11.85 -1.84 -11.95
CA HIS A 282 11.79 -1.71 -13.41
C HIS A 282 11.03 -2.86 -14.08
N ASP A 283 11.30 -4.10 -13.66
CA ASP A 283 10.67 -5.28 -14.26
C ASP A 283 9.19 -5.35 -13.88
N ILE A 284 8.85 -4.99 -12.63
CA ILE A 284 7.47 -4.89 -12.17
C ILE A 284 6.70 -3.87 -13.03
N ILE A 285 7.25 -2.66 -13.22
CA ILE A 285 6.63 -1.60 -14.03
C ILE A 285 6.43 -2.05 -15.47
N ARG A 286 7.45 -2.65 -16.08
CA ARG A 286 7.40 -3.13 -17.46
C ARG A 286 6.30 -4.17 -17.64
N GLU A 287 6.21 -5.13 -16.74
CA GLU A 287 5.29 -6.26 -16.85
C GLU A 287 3.83 -5.83 -16.76
N TYR A 288 3.44 -5.10 -15.72
CA TYR A 288 2.03 -4.74 -15.53
C TYR A 288 1.54 -3.73 -16.60
N LYS A 289 2.41 -2.83 -17.06
CA LYS A 289 2.08 -1.89 -18.12
C LYS A 289 1.93 -2.54 -19.49
N SER A 290 2.67 -3.61 -19.74
CA SER A 290 2.58 -4.35 -21.01
C SER A 290 1.32 -5.22 -21.07
N ASN A 291 0.89 -5.80 -19.95
CA ASN A 291 -0.30 -6.66 -19.91
C ASN A 291 -1.61 -5.90 -20.16
N GLY A 292 -1.71 -4.63 -19.75
CA GLY A 292 -2.89 -3.80 -19.99
C GLY A 292 -3.09 -3.30 -21.44
N ILE A 293 -2.11 -3.49 -22.33
CA ILE A 293 -2.16 -3.03 -23.74
C ILE A 293 -2.69 -4.14 -24.67
N LYS A 294 -2.72 -5.39 -24.22
CA LYS A 294 -3.16 -6.54 -25.05
C LYS A 294 -4.66 -6.52 -25.38
N GLY A 295 -5.47 -5.66 -24.74
CA GLY A 295 -6.91 -5.52 -24.98
C GLY A 295 -7.32 -4.56 -26.11
N THR A 296 -6.39 -4.02 -26.90
CA THR A 296 -6.69 -3.02 -27.96
C THR A 296 -6.79 -3.59 -29.39
N LEU A 297 -6.96 -4.90 -29.53
CA LEU A 297 -7.10 -5.59 -30.82
C LEU A 297 -8.41 -6.38 -30.87
N PHE A 298 -9.56 -5.71 -30.79
CA PHE A 298 -10.84 -6.18 -31.38
C PHE A 298 -11.72 -4.97 -31.71
#